data_AF-A0AA96GJD5-F1
#
_entry.id   AF-A0AA96GJD5-F1
#
_cell.length_a   1.000
_cell.length_b   1.000
_cell.length_c   1.000
_cell.angle_alpha   90.00
_cell.angle_beta   90.00
_cell.angle_gamma   90.00
#
_symmetry.space_group_name_H-M   'P 1'
#
loop_
_entity.id
_entity.type
_entity.pdbx_description
1 polymer ?
#
loop_
_entity_poly.entity_id
_entity_poly.type
_entity_poly.pdbx_seq_one_letter_code
_entity_poly.pdbx_strand_id
1 'polypeptide(L)'
;MAPSQSLLPSLPSESKPFILVLPMESELSLPASEHSSTSPLGGILSAILPGLGLLVRRYPIQMAWVLIVGGLLGVATWGLGAVGGPGAGLFFGMLIILPWWCLQAYQAYLPAPQGQLATLRLAWKRGHDIRFLGGLFLWTALMDLYIILANPEYHLSVFCTKPTGILGLLFKVQSPVLHIAIGYGFLTLRRWALFVFLAYAGFGILNATSNFVCFGFGRIRTVFFISVLAFTAYVIWRRDCLVTHSRPS
;
A
#
# COMPACT_ATOMS: atom_id res chain seq x y z
N MET A 1 -49.00 48.55 39.00
CA MET A 1 -49.92 48.56 40.16
C MET A 1 -50.91 47.42 39.95
N ALA A 2 -50.97 46.49 40.91
CA ALA A 2 -51.72 45.21 40.87
C ALA A 2 -53.25 45.40 41.04
N PRO A 3 -54.12 44.36 40.90
CA PRO A 3 -54.25 43.30 41.92
C PRO A 3 -54.60 41.86 41.38
N SER A 4 -54.07 40.81 42.02
CA SER A 4 -54.72 39.84 42.96
C SER A 4 -55.61 38.76 42.31
N GLN A 5 -55.12 37.51 42.27
CA GLN A 5 -55.50 36.36 43.13
C GLN A 5 -56.91 35.76 42.87
N SER A 6 -57.00 34.46 42.58
CA SER A 6 -57.36 33.44 43.59
C SER A 6 -57.93 32.10 43.04
N LEU A 7 -57.62 31.03 43.79
CA LEU A 7 -58.44 29.84 44.15
C LEU A 7 -58.75 28.69 43.14
N LEU A 8 -57.93 27.61 43.20
CA LEU A 8 -58.23 26.23 43.71
C LEU A 8 -59.37 25.36 43.04
N PRO A 9 -59.56 24.05 43.38
CA PRO A 9 -59.12 22.89 42.58
C PRO A 9 -60.24 21.86 42.24
N SER A 10 -59.98 20.80 41.47
CA SER A 10 -60.48 19.41 41.73
C SER A 10 -60.16 18.38 40.63
N LEU A 11 -59.74 17.22 41.13
CA LEU A 11 -59.42 15.85 40.63
C LEU A 11 -60.44 15.20 39.65
N PRO A 12 -60.34 13.87 39.37
CA PRO A 12 -59.29 13.10 38.67
C PRO A 12 -59.91 12.21 37.55
N SER A 13 -59.11 11.41 36.83
CA SER A 13 -59.45 10.10 36.22
C SER A 13 -58.78 9.92 34.86
N GLU A 14 -57.64 9.25 34.84
CA GLU A 14 -57.29 8.42 33.68
C GLU A 14 -56.75 7.08 34.19
N SER A 15 -57.62 6.08 34.12
CA SER A 15 -57.29 4.67 34.12
C SER A 15 -56.49 4.33 32.86
N LYS A 16 -55.23 3.89 33.01
CA LYS A 16 -54.46 3.23 31.95
C LYS A 16 -53.76 1.97 32.50
N PRO A 17 -53.52 0.98 31.63
CA PRO A 17 -53.80 -0.42 31.92
C PRO A 17 -52.65 -1.15 32.60
N PHE A 18 -53.03 -2.18 33.35
CA PHE A 18 -52.18 -3.21 33.92
C PHE A 18 -51.54 -4.01 32.78
N ILE A 19 -50.29 -3.69 32.42
CA ILE A 19 -49.48 -4.51 31.52
C ILE A 19 -48.88 -5.64 32.34
N LEU A 20 -49.34 -6.85 32.07
CA LEU A 20 -48.78 -8.11 32.57
C LEU A 20 -47.36 -8.26 31.98
N VAL A 21 -46.34 -7.88 32.75
CA VAL A 21 -44.95 -8.19 32.41
C VAL A 21 -44.71 -9.66 32.73
N LEU A 22 -44.74 -10.50 31.70
CA LEU A 22 -44.22 -11.87 31.77
C LEU A 22 -42.69 -11.78 31.94
N PRO A 23 -42.09 -12.32 33.02
CA PRO A 23 -40.67 -12.58 33.01
C PRO A 23 -40.42 -13.86 32.21
N MET A 24 -39.17 -14.05 31.77
CA MET A 24 -38.62 -15.31 31.27
C MET A 24 -38.62 -15.48 29.74
N GLU A 25 -37.74 -14.74 29.08
CA GLU A 25 -36.85 -15.36 28.11
C GLU A 25 -35.40 -15.14 28.56
N SER A 26 -34.88 -16.18 29.21
CA SER A 26 -33.51 -16.67 29.12
C SER A 26 -32.59 -15.78 28.26
N GLU A 27 -31.79 -14.95 28.92
CA GLU A 27 -30.54 -14.46 28.37
C GLU A 27 -29.67 -15.69 28.03
N LEU A 28 -29.78 -16.15 26.79
CA LEU A 28 -28.71 -16.91 26.15
C LEU A 28 -27.56 -15.93 25.99
N SER A 29 -26.79 -15.82 27.07
CA SER A 29 -25.48 -15.18 27.11
C SER A 29 -24.60 -15.94 26.12
N LEU A 30 -24.65 -15.50 24.86
CA LEU A 30 -23.62 -15.80 23.88
C LEU A 30 -22.29 -15.46 24.54
N PRO A 31 -21.33 -16.39 24.54
CA PRO A 31 -20.04 -16.15 25.16
C PRO A 31 -19.45 -14.86 24.58
N ALA A 32 -19.02 -14.01 25.50
CA ALA A 32 -18.42 -12.71 25.28
C ALA A 32 -17.58 -12.72 24.00
N SER A 33 -17.82 -11.72 23.15
CA SER A 33 -17.03 -11.38 21.97
C SER A 33 -15.55 -11.68 22.19
N GLU A 34 -15.06 -12.77 21.58
CA GLU A 34 -13.63 -12.98 21.42
C GLU A 34 -13.07 -11.69 20.81
N HIS A 35 -12.27 -10.99 21.61
CA HIS A 35 -11.60 -9.78 21.18
C HIS A 35 -10.87 -10.09 19.88
N SER A 36 -11.39 -9.51 18.80
CA SER A 36 -10.92 -9.69 17.43
C SER A 36 -9.55 -9.00 17.30
N SER A 37 -8.54 -9.63 17.87
CA SER A 37 -7.17 -9.21 17.73
C SER A 37 -6.70 -9.57 16.31
N THR A 38 -5.83 -8.74 15.76
CA THR A 38 -5.18 -9.03 14.48
C THR A 38 -4.44 -10.37 14.58
N SER A 39 -4.26 -11.07 13.46
CA SER A 39 -3.53 -12.35 13.43
C SER A 39 -2.19 -12.20 12.69
N PRO A 40 -1.08 -11.88 13.40
CA PRO A 40 0.25 -11.83 12.79
C PRO A 40 0.62 -13.12 12.06
N LEU A 41 0.33 -14.27 12.68
CA LEU A 41 0.59 -15.58 12.10
C LEU A 41 -0.17 -15.77 10.77
N GLY A 42 -1.45 -15.39 10.70
CA GLY A 42 -2.22 -15.47 9.46
C GLY A 42 -1.62 -14.61 8.33
N GLY A 43 -1.13 -13.42 8.66
CA GLY A 43 -0.40 -12.57 7.72
C GLY A 43 0.89 -13.21 7.21
N ILE A 44 1.73 -13.72 8.12
CA ILE A 44 3.02 -14.35 7.80
C ILE A 44 2.83 -15.59 6.92
N LEU A 45 1.92 -16.49 7.32
CA LEU A 45 1.64 -17.70 6.55
C LEU A 45 1.15 -17.38 5.13
N SER A 46 0.27 -16.39 5.00
CA SER A 46 -0.21 -15.95 3.69
C SER A 46 0.86 -15.22 2.87
N ALA A 47 1.83 -14.56 3.52
CA ALA A 47 2.97 -13.96 2.83
C ALA A 47 3.93 -15.01 2.25
N ILE A 48 4.04 -16.18 2.87
CA ILE A 48 4.84 -17.31 2.38
C ILE A 48 4.09 -18.05 1.26
N LEU A 49 2.82 -18.39 1.51
CA LEU A 49 1.98 -19.13 0.57
C LEU A 49 0.58 -18.48 0.50
N PRO A 50 0.11 -18.00 -0.67
CA PRO A 50 -1.15 -17.28 -0.77
C PRO A 50 -2.32 -18.10 -0.24
N GLY A 51 -3.14 -17.47 0.61
CA GLY A 51 -4.32 -18.08 1.20
C GLY A 51 -4.07 -19.03 2.38
N LEU A 52 -2.81 -19.39 2.69
CA LEU A 52 -2.51 -20.34 3.79
C LEU A 52 -2.98 -19.82 5.16
N GLY A 53 -2.75 -18.54 5.46
CA GLY A 53 -3.21 -17.96 6.72
C GLY A 53 -4.73 -17.85 6.80
N LEU A 54 -5.43 -17.66 5.68
CA LEU A 54 -6.90 -17.71 5.65
C LEU A 54 -7.42 -19.12 5.91
N LEU A 55 -6.76 -20.14 5.37
CA LEU A 55 -7.09 -21.54 5.62
C LEU A 55 -6.94 -21.92 7.10
N VAL A 56 -5.78 -21.60 7.70
CA VAL A 56 -5.52 -21.85 9.13
C VAL A 56 -6.53 -21.15 10.02
N ARG A 57 -6.97 -19.96 9.62
CA ARG A 57 -7.96 -19.16 10.35
C ARG A 57 -9.41 -19.51 10.00
N ARG A 58 -9.67 -20.61 9.28
CA ARG A 58 -11.01 -21.13 8.93
C ARG A 58 -11.84 -20.18 8.05
N TYR A 59 -11.19 -19.49 7.11
CA TYR A 59 -11.83 -18.68 6.06
C TYR A 59 -11.66 -19.31 4.66
N PRO A 60 -12.25 -20.50 4.40
CA PRO A 60 -12.00 -21.27 3.18
C PRO A 60 -12.54 -20.59 1.92
N ILE A 61 -13.68 -19.89 2.01
CA ILE A 61 -14.27 -19.17 0.88
C ILE A 61 -13.34 -18.05 0.42
N GLN A 62 -12.79 -17.27 1.36
CA GLN A 62 -11.83 -16.21 1.07
C GLN A 62 -10.52 -16.78 0.51
N MET A 63 -10.06 -17.92 1.03
CA MET A 63 -8.89 -18.63 0.51
C MET A 63 -9.10 -19.10 -0.94
N ALA A 64 -10.27 -19.66 -1.27
CA ALA A 64 -10.59 -20.07 -2.63
C ALA A 64 -10.54 -18.86 -3.60
N TRP A 65 -11.09 -17.71 -3.21
CA TRP A 65 -10.99 -16.48 -4.00
C TRP A 65 -9.56 -16.00 -4.19
N VAL A 66 -8.70 -16.11 -3.17
CA VAL A 66 -7.27 -15.83 -3.30
C VAL A 66 -6.64 -16.74 -4.34
N LEU A 67 -6.87 -18.04 -4.29
CA LEU A 67 -6.30 -18.96 -5.28
C LEU A 67 -6.80 -18.71 -6.70
N ILE A 68 -8.09 -18.43 -6.88
CA ILE A 68 -8.67 -18.14 -8.20
C ILE A 68 -8.03 -16.87 -8.79
N VAL A 69 -8.02 -15.78 -8.03
CA VAL A 69 -7.45 -14.51 -8.51
C VAL A 69 -5.95 -14.65 -8.76
N GLY A 70 -5.22 -15.30 -7.84
CA GLY A 70 -3.79 -15.56 -8.00
C GLY A 70 -3.46 -16.39 -9.24
N GLY A 71 -4.24 -17.45 -9.49
CA GLY A 71 -4.12 -18.29 -10.67
C GLY A 71 -4.35 -17.50 -11.96
N LEU A 72 -5.42 -16.69 -12.02
CA LEU A 72 -5.71 -15.83 -13.17
C LEU A 72 -4.59 -14.82 -13.44
N LEU A 73 -4.05 -14.18 -12.39
CA LEU A 73 -2.93 -13.27 -12.51
C LEU A 73 -1.65 -13.98 -12.97
N GLY A 74 -1.41 -15.20 -12.49
CA GLY A 74 -0.30 -16.05 -12.93
C GLY A 74 -0.38 -16.37 -14.42
N VAL A 75 -1.55 -16.78 -14.91
CA VAL A 75 -1.79 -17.03 -16.34
C VAL A 75 -1.60 -15.76 -17.16
N ALA A 76 -2.11 -14.61 -16.69
CA ALA A 76 -1.92 -13.33 -17.38
C ALA A 76 -0.44 -12.93 -17.46
N THR A 77 0.32 -13.14 -16.37
CA THR A 77 1.76 -12.86 -16.31
C THR A 77 2.54 -13.73 -17.28
N TRP A 78 2.23 -15.02 -17.31
CA TRP A 78 2.83 -15.96 -18.25
C TRP A 78 2.51 -15.57 -19.70
N GLY A 79 1.24 -15.25 -20.00
CA GLY A 79 0.82 -14.82 -21.34
C GLY A 79 1.53 -13.55 -21.81
N LEU A 80 1.65 -12.54 -20.93
CA LEU A 80 2.43 -11.33 -21.23
C LEU A 80 3.92 -11.62 -21.41
N GLY A 81 4.48 -12.54 -20.63
CA GLY A 81 5.85 -13.02 -20.79
C GLY A 81 6.08 -13.73 -22.13
N ALA A 82 5.11 -14.54 -22.58
CA ALA A 82 5.17 -15.27 -23.84
C ALA A 82 5.09 -14.33 -25.05
N VAL A 83 4.28 -13.27 -24.99
CA VAL A 83 4.07 -12.33 -26.11
C VAL A 83 5.08 -11.18 -26.10
N GLY A 84 5.32 -10.56 -24.94
CA GLY A 84 6.17 -9.37 -24.78
C GLY A 84 7.60 -9.66 -24.31
N GLY A 85 7.93 -10.93 -24.09
CA GLY A 85 9.20 -11.41 -23.55
C GLY A 85 9.27 -11.37 -22.02
N PRO A 86 10.30 -11.99 -21.42
CA PRO A 86 10.40 -12.18 -19.97
C PRO A 86 10.32 -10.88 -19.17
N GLY A 87 10.86 -9.78 -19.69
CA GLY A 87 10.81 -8.47 -19.04
C GLY A 87 9.40 -7.90 -18.91
N ALA A 88 8.50 -8.17 -19.87
CA ALA A 88 7.11 -7.72 -19.80
C ALA A 88 6.34 -8.47 -18.71
N GLY A 89 6.53 -9.80 -18.63
CA GLY A 89 5.98 -10.63 -17.56
C GLY A 89 6.50 -10.22 -16.19
N LEU A 90 7.81 -10.00 -16.04
CA LEU A 90 8.40 -9.54 -14.78
C LEU A 90 7.85 -8.18 -14.35
N PHE A 91 7.77 -7.22 -15.28
CA PHE A 91 7.23 -5.89 -15.00
C PHE A 91 5.76 -5.96 -14.56
N PHE A 92 4.92 -6.74 -15.25
CA PHE A 92 3.54 -6.96 -14.85
C PHE A 92 3.44 -7.64 -13.47
N GLY A 93 4.28 -8.66 -13.22
CA GLY A 93 4.34 -9.36 -11.94
C GLY A 93 4.66 -8.41 -10.78
N MET A 94 5.64 -7.51 -10.97
CA MET A 94 6.00 -6.52 -9.96
C MET A 94 4.88 -5.48 -9.73
N LEU A 95 4.16 -5.08 -10.77
CA LEU A 95 3.13 -4.03 -10.66
C LEU A 95 1.76 -4.54 -10.22
N ILE A 96 1.44 -5.82 -10.44
CA ILE A 96 0.09 -6.35 -10.23
C ILE A 96 0.09 -7.55 -9.29
N ILE A 97 0.88 -8.60 -9.59
CA ILE A 97 0.93 -9.80 -8.73
C ILE A 97 1.45 -9.45 -7.35
N LEU A 98 2.55 -8.70 -7.26
CA LEU A 98 3.18 -8.43 -5.98
C LEU A 98 2.28 -7.59 -5.05
N PRO A 99 1.63 -6.48 -5.51
CA PRO A 99 0.62 -5.80 -4.71
C PRO A 99 -0.54 -6.70 -4.29
N TRP A 100 -1.03 -7.56 -5.19
CA TRP A 100 -2.09 -8.51 -4.87
C TRP A 100 -1.63 -9.52 -3.79
N TRP A 101 -0.40 -9.99 -3.87
CA TRP A 101 0.20 -10.89 -2.88
C TRP A 101 0.29 -10.23 -1.50
N CYS A 102 0.72 -8.96 -1.46
CA CYS A 102 0.70 -8.17 -0.24
C CYS A 102 -0.72 -7.97 0.29
N LEU A 103 -1.70 -7.73 -0.60
CA LEU A 103 -3.09 -7.49 -0.23
C LEU A 103 -3.74 -8.71 0.41
N GLN A 104 -3.55 -9.91 -0.16
CA GLN A 104 -4.10 -11.14 0.42
C GLN A 104 -3.42 -11.51 1.76
N ALA A 105 -2.11 -11.23 1.90
CA ALA A 105 -1.43 -11.39 3.18
C ALA A 105 -1.98 -10.40 4.22
N TYR A 106 -2.24 -9.16 3.81
CA TYR A 106 -2.87 -8.17 4.68
C TYR A 106 -4.30 -8.57 5.06
N GLN A 107 -5.09 -9.13 4.14
CA GLN A 107 -6.40 -9.69 4.43
C GLN A 107 -6.33 -10.76 5.52
N ALA A 108 -5.34 -11.66 5.45
CA ALA A 108 -5.14 -12.71 6.43
C ALA A 108 -4.63 -12.22 7.79
N TYR A 109 -4.10 -10.99 7.86
CA TYR A 109 -3.73 -10.32 9.11
C TYR A 109 -4.94 -9.68 9.81
N LEU A 110 -5.96 -9.23 9.06
CA LEU A 110 -7.10 -8.51 9.61
C LEU A 110 -7.93 -9.35 10.60
N PRO A 111 -8.52 -8.74 11.65
CA PRO A 111 -9.32 -9.47 12.63
C PRO A 111 -10.48 -10.26 12.01
N ALA A 112 -11.25 -9.61 11.12
CA ALA A 112 -12.36 -10.21 10.40
C ALA A 112 -12.18 -9.99 8.88
N PRO A 113 -11.66 -10.98 8.12
CA PRO A 113 -11.50 -10.89 6.67
C PRO A 113 -12.85 -10.83 5.93
N GLN A 114 -13.24 -9.63 5.49
CA GLN A 114 -14.52 -9.38 4.77
C GLN A 114 -14.41 -9.53 3.23
N GLY A 115 -13.27 -9.96 2.71
CA GLY A 115 -13.02 -10.13 1.26
C GLY A 115 -12.08 -9.08 0.66
N GLN A 116 -11.57 -9.37 -0.55
CA GLN A 116 -10.48 -8.61 -1.17
C GLN A 116 -10.82 -7.14 -1.45
N LEU A 117 -12.06 -6.83 -1.88
CA LEU A 117 -12.47 -5.44 -2.13
C LEU A 117 -12.53 -4.61 -0.85
N ALA A 118 -13.03 -5.18 0.24
CA ALA A 118 -13.06 -4.52 1.54
C ALA A 118 -11.62 -4.29 2.05
N THR A 119 -10.76 -5.30 1.93
CA THR A 119 -9.34 -5.18 2.26
C THR A 119 -8.64 -4.12 1.40
N LEU A 120 -8.92 -4.05 0.10
CA LEU A 120 -8.34 -3.06 -0.80
C LEU A 120 -8.75 -1.63 -0.39
N ARG A 121 -10.03 -1.40 -0.11
CA ARG A 121 -10.51 -0.10 0.37
C ARG A 121 -9.85 0.30 1.68
N LEU A 122 -9.66 -0.65 2.60
CA LEU A 122 -8.97 -0.41 3.86
C LEU A 122 -7.49 -0.11 3.65
N ALA A 123 -6.81 -0.88 2.80
CA ALA A 123 -5.41 -0.71 2.46
C ALA A 123 -5.17 0.66 1.79
N TRP A 124 -6.05 1.04 0.87
CA TRP A 124 -6.06 2.35 0.23
C TRP A 124 -6.18 3.48 1.24
N LYS A 125 -7.19 3.43 2.13
CA LYS A 125 -7.39 4.43 3.18
C LYS A 125 -6.19 4.55 4.13
N ARG A 126 -5.49 3.43 4.39
CA ARG A 126 -4.31 3.39 5.28
C ARG A 126 -2.99 3.71 4.56
N GLY A 127 -3.01 4.04 3.27
CA GLY A 127 -1.82 4.38 2.49
C GLY A 127 -0.86 3.21 2.26
N HIS A 128 -1.36 1.97 2.27
CA HIS A 128 -0.51 0.78 2.06
C HIS A 128 0.06 0.70 0.65
N ASP A 129 -0.56 1.32 -0.34
CA ASP A 129 -0.02 1.48 -1.68
C ASP A 129 1.24 2.38 -1.69
N ILE A 130 1.28 3.46 -0.90
CA ILE A 130 2.48 4.29 -0.74
C ILE A 130 3.56 3.53 0.02
N ARG A 131 3.19 2.79 1.07
CA ARG A 131 4.14 1.90 1.77
C ARG A 131 4.70 0.83 0.85
N PHE A 132 3.89 0.27 -0.03
CA PHE A 132 4.32 -0.68 -1.05
C PHE A 132 5.36 -0.06 -1.99
N LEU A 133 5.12 1.15 -2.50
CA LEU A 133 6.14 1.89 -3.26
C LEU A 133 7.42 2.12 -2.44
N GLY A 134 7.28 2.41 -1.14
CA GLY A 134 8.40 2.53 -0.23
C GLY A 134 9.23 1.24 -0.13
N GLY A 135 8.55 0.10 -0.01
CA GLY A 135 9.20 -1.23 -0.06
C GLY A 135 9.92 -1.49 -1.38
N LEU A 136 9.32 -1.13 -2.51
CA LEU A 136 9.96 -1.22 -3.82
C LEU A 136 11.20 -0.32 -3.94
N PHE A 137 11.18 0.88 -3.36
CA PHE A 137 12.35 1.75 -3.29
C PHE A 137 13.49 1.13 -2.48
N LEU A 138 13.19 0.53 -1.32
CA LEU A 138 14.22 -0.19 -0.54
C LEU A 138 14.79 -1.38 -1.31
N TRP A 139 13.93 -2.16 -1.97
CA TRP A 139 14.37 -3.25 -2.82
C TRP A 139 15.28 -2.76 -3.95
N THR A 140 14.91 -1.65 -4.59
CA THR A 140 15.71 -1.01 -5.65
C THR A 140 17.06 -0.54 -5.12
N ALA A 141 17.12 0.01 -3.90
CA ALA A 141 18.39 0.38 -3.27
C ALA A 141 19.32 -0.83 -3.07
N LEU A 142 18.79 -1.98 -2.66
CA LEU A 142 19.58 -3.21 -2.52
C LEU A 142 20.11 -3.68 -3.87
N MET A 143 19.28 -3.62 -4.92
CA MET A 143 19.69 -3.97 -6.27
C MET A 143 20.75 -3.01 -6.82
N ASP A 144 20.61 -1.70 -6.57
CA ASP A 144 21.62 -0.71 -6.94
C ASP A 144 22.97 -1.00 -6.26
N LEU A 145 22.97 -1.26 -4.95
CA LEU A 145 24.18 -1.63 -4.20
C LEU A 145 24.81 -2.89 -4.77
N TYR A 146 24.02 -3.93 -5.04
CA TYR A 146 24.51 -5.16 -5.66
C TYR A 146 25.15 -4.89 -7.03
N ILE A 147 24.50 -4.13 -7.91
CA ILE A 147 25.01 -3.82 -9.24
C ILE A 147 26.32 -3.04 -9.16
N ILE A 148 26.41 -2.06 -8.26
CA ILE A 148 27.63 -1.26 -8.04
C ILE A 148 28.79 -2.14 -7.60
N LEU A 149 28.54 -3.06 -6.66
CA LEU A 149 29.57 -3.98 -6.15
C LEU A 149 29.96 -5.04 -7.18
N ALA A 150 29.01 -5.57 -7.94
CA ALA A 150 29.25 -6.60 -8.95
C ALA A 150 29.90 -6.03 -10.22
N ASN A 151 29.74 -4.74 -10.51
CA ASN A 151 30.23 -4.08 -11.73
C ASN A 151 30.93 -2.75 -11.41
N PRO A 152 32.12 -2.78 -10.79
CA PRO A 152 32.83 -1.55 -10.40
C PRO A 152 33.18 -0.66 -11.60
N GLU A 153 33.42 -1.25 -12.77
CA GLU A 153 33.77 -0.55 -14.01
C GLU A 153 32.55 0.03 -14.77
N TYR A 154 31.32 -0.26 -14.34
CA TYR A 154 30.13 0.27 -15.02
C TYR A 154 30.03 1.78 -14.83
N HIS A 155 29.96 2.59 -15.89
CA HIS A 155 29.80 4.05 -15.76
C HIS A 155 28.37 4.49 -16.06
N LEU A 156 27.73 5.16 -15.09
CA LEU A 156 26.39 5.71 -15.24
C LEU A 156 26.42 6.96 -16.11
N SER A 157 25.53 7.04 -17.11
CA SER A 157 25.39 8.25 -17.93
C SER A 157 24.63 9.33 -17.17
N VAL A 158 25.29 10.46 -16.94
CA VAL A 158 24.75 11.64 -16.26
C VAL A 158 24.90 12.83 -17.19
N PHE A 159 23.77 13.40 -17.64
CA PHE A 159 23.71 14.56 -18.53
C PHE A 159 24.68 14.46 -19.71
N CYS A 160 24.57 13.40 -20.50
CA CYS A 160 25.43 13.13 -21.67
C CYS A 160 26.91 12.84 -21.36
N THR A 161 27.31 12.80 -20.09
CA THR A 161 28.67 12.46 -19.65
C THR A 161 28.71 11.13 -18.92
N LYS A 162 29.89 10.53 -18.82
CA LYS A 162 30.15 9.31 -18.04
C LYS A 162 31.25 9.62 -17.02
N PRO A 163 30.92 10.20 -15.86
CA PRO A 163 31.92 10.54 -14.86
C PRO A 163 32.68 9.30 -14.39
N THR A 164 33.99 9.45 -14.22
CA THR A 164 34.92 8.40 -13.78
C THR A 164 35.52 8.73 -12.41
N GLY A 165 36.28 7.79 -11.84
CA GLY A 165 36.93 7.98 -10.53
C GLY A 165 35.94 8.25 -9.39
N ILE A 166 36.33 9.15 -8.47
CA ILE A 166 35.54 9.50 -7.28
C ILE A 166 34.18 10.11 -7.67
N LEU A 167 34.15 10.97 -8.69
CA LEU A 167 32.89 11.56 -9.17
C LEU A 167 31.94 10.49 -9.71
N GLY A 168 32.47 9.55 -10.49
CA GLY A 168 31.68 8.40 -10.97
C GLY A 168 31.12 7.57 -9.83
N LEU A 169 31.92 7.32 -8.78
CA LEU A 169 31.46 6.61 -7.59
C LEU A 169 30.37 7.37 -6.82
N LEU A 170 30.51 8.68 -6.65
CA LEU A 170 29.50 9.49 -5.96
C LEU A 170 28.15 9.46 -6.69
N PHE A 171 28.15 9.58 -8.02
CA PHE A 171 26.92 9.47 -8.82
C PHE A 171 26.28 8.09 -8.75
N LYS A 172 27.07 7.02 -8.63
CA LYS A 172 26.54 5.67 -8.40
C LYS A 172 25.88 5.55 -7.03
N VAL A 173 26.58 5.95 -5.97
CA VAL A 173 26.13 5.80 -4.58
C VAL A 173 24.96 6.72 -4.24
N GLN A 174 24.82 7.84 -4.94
CA GLN A 174 23.68 8.74 -4.79
C GLN A 174 22.33 8.02 -4.96
N SER A 175 22.22 7.11 -5.95
CA SER A 175 20.98 6.39 -6.24
C SER A 175 20.49 5.54 -5.05
N PRO A 176 21.25 4.56 -4.52
CA PRO A 176 20.80 3.74 -3.40
C PRO A 176 20.55 4.57 -2.13
N VAL A 177 21.32 5.64 -1.88
CA VAL A 177 21.09 6.53 -0.72
C VAL A 177 19.72 7.20 -0.82
N LEU A 178 19.38 7.76 -1.99
CA LEU A 178 18.08 8.40 -2.20
C LEU A 178 16.94 7.38 -2.19
N HIS A 179 17.14 6.21 -2.78
CA HIS A 179 16.18 5.11 -2.71
C HIS A 179 15.89 4.66 -1.28
N ILE A 180 16.92 4.56 -0.41
CA ILE A 180 16.73 4.25 1.02
C ILE A 180 15.92 5.36 1.71
N ALA A 181 16.30 6.63 1.51
CA ALA A 181 15.61 7.76 2.11
C ALA A 181 14.13 7.82 1.70
N ILE A 182 13.84 7.71 0.40
CA ILE A 182 12.48 7.69 -0.13
C ILE A 182 11.73 6.47 0.41
N GLY A 183 12.35 5.29 0.37
CA GLY A 183 11.74 4.04 0.80
C GLY A 183 11.32 4.07 2.27
N TYR A 184 12.24 4.47 3.16
CA TYR A 184 11.95 4.65 4.57
C TYR A 184 10.86 5.71 4.80
N GLY A 185 10.96 6.84 4.11
CA GLY A 185 10.00 7.92 4.20
C GLY A 185 8.59 7.52 3.77
N PHE A 186 8.44 6.72 2.72
CA PHE A 186 7.16 6.21 2.24
C PHE A 186 6.58 5.11 3.15
N LEU A 187 7.41 4.21 3.68
CA LEU A 187 6.98 3.19 4.65
C LEU A 187 6.41 3.82 5.92
N THR A 188 7.04 4.90 6.37
CA THR A 188 6.65 5.66 7.57
C THR A 188 5.70 6.82 7.28
N LEU A 189 5.25 6.99 6.04
CA LEU A 189 4.35 8.04 5.56
C LEU A 189 4.77 9.47 5.96
N ARG A 190 6.06 9.78 5.86
CA ARG A 190 6.63 11.07 6.27
C ARG A 190 6.52 12.11 5.15
N ARG A 191 6.13 13.34 5.51
CA ARG A 191 5.99 14.47 4.60
C ARG A 191 7.28 14.81 3.84
N TRP A 192 8.44 14.72 4.51
CA TRP A 192 9.73 15.02 3.88
C TRP A 192 10.05 14.09 2.71
N ALA A 193 9.52 12.85 2.73
CA ALA A 193 9.75 11.85 1.69
C ALA A 193 9.20 12.31 0.34
N LEU A 194 8.10 13.06 0.32
CA LEU A 194 7.54 13.63 -0.89
C LEU A 194 8.54 14.58 -1.57
N PHE A 195 9.19 15.45 -0.80
CA PHE A 195 10.15 16.41 -1.35
C PHE A 195 11.40 15.70 -1.89
N VAL A 196 11.93 14.73 -1.15
CA VAL A 196 13.08 13.93 -1.61
C VAL A 196 12.74 13.16 -2.89
N PHE A 197 11.56 12.53 -2.93
CA PHE A 197 11.07 11.83 -4.12
C PHE A 197 10.91 12.77 -5.32
N LEU A 198 10.30 13.94 -5.16
CA LEU A 198 10.10 14.89 -6.26
C LEU A 198 11.41 15.45 -6.79
N ALA A 199 12.37 15.77 -5.90
CA ALA A 199 13.69 16.21 -6.31
C ALA A 199 14.43 15.13 -7.12
N TYR A 200 14.38 13.88 -6.63
CA TYR A 200 15.03 12.76 -7.31
C TYR A 200 14.34 12.39 -8.63
N ALA A 201 13.02 12.40 -8.69
CA ALA A 201 12.26 12.19 -9.92
C ALA A 201 12.54 13.29 -10.95
N GLY A 202 12.62 14.55 -10.51
CA GLY A 202 13.02 15.67 -11.36
C GLY A 202 14.41 15.49 -11.97
N PHE A 203 15.40 15.09 -11.14
CA PHE A 203 16.72 14.72 -11.63
C PHE A 203 16.66 13.57 -12.66
N GLY A 204 15.89 12.51 -12.39
CA GLY A 204 15.73 11.38 -13.31
C GLY A 204 15.13 11.77 -14.65
N ILE A 205 14.10 12.62 -14.66
CA ILE A 205 13.45 13.13 -15.88
C ILE A 205 14.43 13.98 -16.69
N LEU A 206 15.12 14.93 -16.06
CA LEU A 206 16.11 15.78 -16.73
C LEU A 206 17.25 14.94 -17.31
N ASN A 207 17.81 14.03 -16.51
CA ASN A 207 18.90 13.16 -16.97
C ASN A 207 18.48 12.26 -18.14
N ALA A 208 17.29 11.65 -18.06
CA ALA A 208 16.76 10.82 -19.14
C ALA A 208 16.53 11.64 -20.42
N THR A 209 16.01 12.86 -20.30
CA THR A 209 15.77 13.79 -21.41
C THR A 209 17.08 14.18 -22.09
N SER A 210 18.08 14.63 -21.33
CA SER A 210 19.40 14.95 -21.87
C SER A 210 20.03 13.74 -22.56
N ASN A 211 19.94 12.55 -21.94
CA ASN A 211 20.48 11.34 -22.52
C ASN A 211 19.74 10.91 -23.80
N PHE A 212 18.44 11.19 -23.96
CA PHE A 212 17.74 10.99 -25.25
C PHE A 212 18.31 11.88 -26.35
N VAL A 213 18.59 13.15 -26.04
CA VAL A 213 19.16 14.10 -27.00
C VAL A 213 20.55 13.63 -27.46
N CYS A 214 21.38 13.13 -26.54
CA CYS A 214 22.78 12.81 -26.85
C CYS A 214 23.00 11.38 -27.37
N PHE A 215 22.23 10.41 -26.88
CA PHE A 215 22.45 8.98 -27.19
C PHE A 215 21.27 8.33 -27.91
N GLY A 216 20.25 9.10 -28.29
CA GLY A 216 19.04 8.61 -28.96
C GLY A 216 18.06 7.87 -28.04
N PHE A 217 16.99 7.34 -28.63
CA PHE A 217 16.00 6.55 -27.92
C PHE A 217 16.50 5.12 -27.68
N GLY A 218 16.23 4.59 -26.49
CA GLY A 218 16.57 3.23 -26.13
C GLY A 218 15.50 2.63 -25.23
N ARG A 219 15.16 1.35 -25.46
CA ARG A 219 14.05 0.65 -24.77
C ARG A 219 14.06 0.86 -23.25
N ILE A 220 15.20 0.62 -22.60
CA ILE A 220 15.34 0.73 -21.15
C ILE A 220 15.10 2.17 -20.69
N ARG A 221 15.68 3.16 -21.38
CA ARG A 221 15.55 4.59 -21.04
C ARG A 221 14.11 5.08 -21.22
N THR A 222 13.43 4.62 -22.26
CA THR A 222 12.01 4.93 -22.52
C THR A 222 11.11 4.34 -21.44
N VAL A 223 11.30 3.06 -21.08
CA VAL A 223 10.53 2.43 -20.00
C VAL A 223 10.79 3.14 -18.66
N PHE A 224 12.05 3.44 -18.34
CA PHE A 224 12.39 4.20 -17.14
C PHE A 224 11.69 5.57 -17.11
N PHE A 225 11.79 6.34 -18.19
CA PHE A 225 11.19 7.67 -18.30
C PHE A 225 9.66 7.64 -18.10
N ILE A 226 8.97 6.75 -18.81
CA ILE A 226 7.51 6.57 -18.68
C ILE A 226 7.14 6.14 -17.26
N SER A 227 7.90 5.20 -16.67
CA SER A 227 7.65 4.70 -15.31
C SER A 227 7.80 5.82 -14.29
N VAL A 228 8.87 6.62 -14.38
CA VAL A 228 9.09 7.77 -13.49
C VAL A 228 7.92 8.76 -13.61
N LEU A 229 7.50 9.12 -14.82
CA LEU A 229 6.35 10.01 -15.02
C LEU A 229 5.07 9.46 -14.38
N ALA A 230 4.75 8.19 -14.64
CA ALA A 230 3.55 7.54 -14.11
C ALA A 230 3.57 7.48 -12.58
N PHE A 231 4.69 7.05 -11.97
CA PHE A 231 4.83 7.00 -10.52
C PHE A 231 4.83 8.39 -9.89
N THR A 232 5.44 9.39 -10.52
CA THR A 232 5.41 10.76 -10.04
C THR A 232 3.99 11.32 -10.04
N ALA A 233 3.25 11.15 -11.14
CA ALA A 233 1.84 11.55 -11.20
C ALA A 233 1.02 10.84 -10.11
N TYR A 234 1.22 9.54 -9.92
CA TYR A 234 0.55 8.75 -8.89
C TYR A 234 0.85 9.26 -7.48
N VAL A 235 2.11 9.49 -7.14
CA VAL A 235 2.52 9.98 -5.81
C VAL A 235 1.99 11.39 -5.55
N ILE A 236 1.99 12.27 -6.55
CA ILE A 236 1.39 13.62 -6.45
C ILE A 236 -0.11 13.53 -6.18
N TRP A 237 -0.81 12.60 -6.84
CA TRP A 237 -2.22 12.35 -6.60
C TRP A 237 -2.49 11.80 -5.19
N ARG A 238 -1.60 10.95 -4.67
CA ARG A 238 -1.69 10.34 -3.33
C ARG A 238 -0.97 11.11 -2.22
N ARG A 239 -0.52 12.33 -2.48
CA ARG A 239 0.29 13.16 -1.56
C ARG A 239 -0.33 13.34 -0.18
N ASP A 240 -1.66 13.33 -0.07
CA ASP A 240 -2.36 13.56 1.19
C ASP A 240 -2.02 12.48 2.23
N CYS A 241 -1.69 11.26 1.80
CA CYS A 241 -1.20 10.21 2.71
C CYS A 241 0.09 10.59 3.42
N LEU A 242 0.98 11.32 2.75
CA LEU A 242 2.28 11.77 3.29
C LEU A 242 2.14 13.05 4.13
N VAL A 243 1.21 13.93 3.74
CA VAL A 243 1.02 15.24 4.40
C VAL A 243 0.20 15.10 5.69
N THR A 244 -0.88 14.32 5.68
CA THR A 244 -1.83 14.24 6.80
C THR A 244 -1.37 13.36 7.96
N HIS A 245 -0.71 12.23 7.66
CA HIS A 245 -0.23 11.27 8.66
C HIS A 245 1.05 11.72 9.38
N SER A 246 1.63 12.85 8.99
CA SER A 246 2.85 13.40 9.60
C SER A 246 2.60 14.19 10.89
N ARG A 247 1.36 14.31 11.37
CA ARG A 247 1.10 14.93 12.68
C ARG A 247 1.45 13.92 13.78
N PRO A 248 2.45 14.20 14.64
CA PRO A 248 2.59 13.44 15.87
C PRO A 248 1.33 13.67 16.71
N SER A 249 0.70 12.58 17.14
CA SER A 249 -0.20 12.55 18.30
C SER A 249 0.61 12.74 19.57
#